data_AF-A0A4P7L6G4-F1
#
_entry.id   AF-A0A4P7L6G4-F1
#
_cell.length_a   1.000
_cell.length_b   1.000
_cell.length_c   1.000
_cell.angle_alpha   90.00
_cell.angle_beta   90.00
_cell.angle_gamma   90.00
#
_symmetry.space_group_name_H-M   'P 1'
#
loop_
_entity.id
_entity.type
_entity.pdbx_description
1 polymer ?
#
loop_
_entity_poly.entity_id
_entity_poly.type
_entity_poly.pdbx_seq_one_letter_code
_entity_poly.pdbx_strand_id
1 'polypeptide(L)'
;MATRYDSTMGVRHGPKFFIDKETLVIILLSQQAYCRRYDLDLLNELKQDGRAKNILALSSLPDSNAIELNTKLADIWLIFPYLLFLQLIAVETSLFLGLSPDNPCPTGEVNRVVKGVHIYPYMQVEQ
;
A
#
# COMPACT_ATOMS: atom_id res chain seq x y z
N MET A 1 -2.33 -5.51 13.82
CA MET A 1 -2.42 -5.38 12.36
C MET A 1 -1.11 -4.78 11.87
N ALA A 2 -0.50 -5.32 10.82
CA ALA A 2 0.73 -4.78 10.24
C ALA A 2 0.52 -4.57 8.74
N THR A 3 1.04 -3.46 8.22
CA THR A 3 1.01 -3.15 6.79
C THR A 3 2.44 -3.11 6.27
N ARG A 4 2.66 -3.61 5.06
CA ARG A 4 3.94 -3.50 4.34
C ARG A 4 3.70 -3.02 2.92
N TYR A 5 4.72 -2.39 2.33
CA TYR A 5 4.73 -1.97 0.94
C TYR A 5 5.99 -2.51 0.27
N ASP A 6 5.90 -2.80 -1.03
CA ASP A 6 7.03 -3.17 -1.89
C ASP A 6 6.63 -2.89 -3.36
N SER A 7 7.62 -2.89 -4.24
CA SER A 7 7.40 -2.98 -5.68
C SER A 7 6.93 -4.38 -6.10
N THR A 8 6.27 -4.47 -7.25
CA THR A 8 5.75 -5.74 -7.78
C THR A 8 6.87 -6.73 -8.09
N MET A 9 8.05 -6.26 -8.46
CA MET A 9 9.23 -7.11 -8.62
C MET A 9 9.92 -7.41 -7.30
N GLY A 10 10.09 -6.41 -6.43
CA GLY A 10 10.78 -6.52 -5.14
C GLY A 10 10.16 -7.52 -4.19
N VAL A 11 8.82 -7.62 -4.15
CA VAL A 11 8.10 -8.47 -3.21
C VAL A 11 8.52 -9.95 -3.29
N ARG A 12 8.98 -10.42 -4.45
CA ARG A 12 9.41 -11.80 -4.67
C ARG A 12 10.69 -12.17 -3.92
N HIS A 13 11.48 -11.19 -3.51
CA HIS A 13 12.78 -11.39 -2.88
C HIS A 13 12.70 -11.58 -1.36
N GLY A 14 11.61 -12.17 -0.87
CA GLY A 14 11.37 -12.46 0.55
C GLY A 14 10.05 -11.91 1.10
N PRO A 15 9.69 -10.64 0.85
CA PRO A 15 8.47 -10.04 1.44
C PRO A 15 7.17 -10.80 1.14
N LYS A 16 7.11 -11.52 0.00
CA LYS A 16 5.99 -12.41 -0.36
C LYS A 16 5.66 -13.46 0.72
N PHE A 17 6.63 -13.86 1.55
CA PHE A 17 6.38 -14.82 2.65
C PHE A 17 5.40 -14.32 3.71
N PHE A 18 5.18 -13.00 3.82
CA PHE A 18 4.18 -12.42 4.72
C PHE A 18 2.73 -12.61 4.24
N ILE A 19 2.52 -13.07 3.00
CA ILE A 19 1.18 -13.22 2.43
C ILE A 19 0.57 -14.56 2.89
N ASP A 20 -0.57 -14.44 3.58
CA ASP A 20 -1.34 -15.55 4.11
C ASP A 20 -2.85 -15.34 3.94
N LYS A 21 -3.63 -16.28 4.49
CA LYS A 21 -5.10 -16.33 4.36
C LYS A 21 -5.84 -15.19 5.07
N GLU A 22 -5.14 -14.36 5.84
CA GLU A 22 -5.69 -13.16 6.47
C GLU A 22 -5.17 -11.87 5.83
N THR A 23 -4.33 -11.98 4.80
CA THR A 23 -3.69 -10.85 4.14
C THR A 23 -4.54 -10.31 2.98
N LEU A 24 -4.81 -9.00 2.99
CA LEU A 24 -5.27 -8.26 1.81
C LEU A 24 -4.05 -7.75 1.03
N VAL A 25 -3.98 -8.08 -0.25
CA VAL A 25 -2.96 -7.54 -1.17
C VAL A 25 -3.62 -6.51 -2.09
N ILE A 26 -3.05 -5.32 -2.19
CA ILE A 26 -3.48 -4.27 -3.12
C ILE A 26 -2.34 -4.00 -4.10
N ILE A 27 -2.61 -4.13 -5.40
CA ILE A 27 -1.65 -3.86 -6.48
C ILE A 27 -2.10 -2.61 -7.24
N LEU A 28 -1.20 -1.64 -7.34
CA LEU A 28 -1.41 -0.41 -8.10
C LEU A 28 -0.84 -0.62 -9.50
N LEU A 29 -1.68 -0.96 -10.49
CA LEU A 29 -1.20 -1.28 -11.83
C LEU A 29 -0.70 -0.02 -12.53
N SER A 30 0.49 -0.13 -13.14
CA SER A 30 1.04 0.89 -14.01
C SER A 30 0.16 1.08 -15.26
N GLN A 31 0.09 2.33 -15.73
CA GLN A 31 -0.44 2.69 -17.04
C GLN A 31 0.60 2.43 -18.15
N GLN A 32 1.89 2.48 -17.82
CA GLN A 32 2.96 2.24 -18.79
C GLN A 32 2.99 0.76 -19.17
N ALA A 33 2.78 0.47 -20.46
CA ALA A 33 2.65 -0.90 -20.97
C ALA A 33 3.83 -1.82 -20.61
N TYR A 34 5.06 -1.29 -20.56
CA TYR A 34 6.23 -2.08 -20.17
C TYR A 34 6.16 -2.54 -18.72
N CYS A 35 5.97 -1.62 -17.78
CA CYS A 35 5.91 -1.88 -16.34
C CYS A 35 4.68 -2.72 -15.98
N ARG A 36 3.53 -2.43 -16.61
CA ARG A 36 2.27 -3.14 -16.39
C ARG A 36 2.39 -4.65 -16.56
N ARG A 37 3.24 -5.13 -17.49
CA ARG A 37 3.45 -6.59 -17.67
C ARG A 37 3.97 -7.25 -16.40
N TYR A 38 4.93 -6.63 -15.72
CA TYR A 38 5.47 -7.14 -14.47
C TYR A 38 4.45 -7.11 -13.33
N ASP A 39 3.60 -6.07 -13.29
CA ASP A 39 2.51 -5.98 -12.32
C ASP A 39 1.47 -7.08 -12.53
N LEU A 40 1.10 -7.35 -13.79
CA LEU A 40 0.15 -8.40 -14.15
C LEU A 40 0.71 -9.80 -13.90
N ASP A 41 2.00 -10.02 -14.15
CA ASP A 41 2.66 -11.28 -13.82
C ASP A 41 2.57 -11.57 -12.32
N LEU A 42 2.81 -10.57 -11.46
CA LEU A 42 2.62 -10.73 -10.02
C LEU A 42 1.15 -10.97 -9.64
N LEU A 43 0.22 -10.20 -10.20
CA LEU A 43 -1.21 -10.36 -9.94
C LEU A 43 -1.67 -11.79 -10.25
N ASN A 44 -1.26 -12.32 -11.40
CA ASN A 44 -1.59 -13.68 -11.83
C ASN A 44 -0.93 -14.73 -10.93
N GLU A 45 0.35 -14.55 -10.59
CA GLU A 45 1.09 -15.42 -9.67
C GLU A 45 0.39 -15.50 -8.30
N LEU A 46 0.01 -14.37 -7.71
CA LEU A 46 -0.68 -14.36 -6.41
C LEU A 46 -2.07 -14.99 -6.47
N LYS A 47 -2.80 -14.80 -7.58
CA LYS A 47 -4.09 -15.46 -7.81
C LYS A 47 -3.93 -16.98 -7.91
N GLN A 48 -2.89 -17.45 -8.60
CA GLN A 48 -2.60 -18.88 -8.75
C GLN A 48 -2.16 -19.50 -7.41
N ASP A 49 -1.35 -18.79 -6.62
CA ASP A 49 -0.93 -19.25 -5.30
C ASP A 49 -2.11 -19.45 -4.34
N GLY A 50 -3.18 -18.65 -4.47
CA GLY A 50 -4.40 -18.77 -3.67
C GLY A 50 -4.17 -18.60 -2.17
N ARG A 51 -3.08 -17.93 -1.77
CA ARG A 51 -2.67 -17.78 -0.37
C ARG A 51 -3.31 -16.59 0.31
N ALA A 52 -3.43 -15.46 -0.39
CA ALA A 52 -3.98 -14.23 0.14
C ALA A 52 -5.48 -14.37 0.44
N LYS A 53 -5.98 -13.68 1.46
CA LYS A 53 -7.42 -13.58 1.74
C LYS A 53 -8.17 -13.00 0.55
N ASN A 54 -7.65 -11.89 0.05
CA ASN A 54 -8.17 -11.15 -1.09
C ASN A 54 -7.01 -10.46 -1.82
N ILE A 55 -7.14 -10.34 -3.13
CA ILE A 55 -6.21 -9.60 -3.98
C ILE A 55 -7.03 -8.59 -4.76
N LEU A 56 -6.66 -7.33 -4.62
CA LEU A 56 -7.30 -6.21 -5.29
C LEU A 56 -6.30 -5.52 -6.20
N ALA A 57 -6.66 -5.29 -7.45
CA ALA A 57 -5.89 -4.48 -8.37
C ALA A 57 -6.62 -3.14 -8.61
N LEU A 58 -5.88 -2.04 -8.65
CA LEU A 58 -6.37 -0.76 -9.15
C LEU A 58 -5.76 -0.49 -10.51
N SER A 59 -6.57 -0.02 -11.46
CA SER A 59 -6.13 0.21 -12.84
C SER A 59 -6.69 1.51 -13.40
N SER A 60 -5.85 2.25 -14.10
CA SER A 60 -6.28 3.38 -14.92
C SER A 60 -6.87 2.96 -16.27
N LEU A 61 -6.44 1.80 -16.79
CA LEU A 61 -6.90 1.20 -18.03
C LEU A 61 -7.99 0.14 -17.78
N PRO A 62 -8.88 -0.12 -18.75
CA PRO A 62 -9.86 -1.21 -18.65
C PRO A 62 -9.19 -2.55 -18.36
N ASP A 63 -9.64 -3.23 -17.32
CA ASP A 63 -9.16 -4.53 -16.86
C ASP A 63 -10.22 -5.20 -15.97
N SER A 64 -10.81 -6.28 -16.47
CA SER A 64 -11.85 -7.06 -15.78
C SER A 64 -11.45 -7.59 -14.40
N ASN A 65 -10.14 -7.58 -14.09
CA ASN A 65 -9.60 -8.08 -12.83
C ASN A 65 -9.25 -6.96 -11.83
N ALA A 66 -9.58 -5.71 -12.15
CA ALA A 66 -9.21 -4.55 -11.36
C ALA A 66 -10.40 -3.60 -11.14
N ILE A 67 -10.28 -2.73 -10.13
CA ILE A 67 -11.12 -1.54 -10.01
C ILE A 67 -10.59 -0.51 -11.00
N GLU A 68 -11.43 -0.15 -11.96
CA GLU A 68 -11.10 0.77 -13.04
C GLU A 68 -11.37 2.22 -12.66
N LEU A 69 -10.38 3.09 -12.84
CA LEU A 69 -10.52 4.55 -12.71
C LEU A 69 -10.87 5.23 -14.04
N ASN A 70 -10.75 4.51 -15.17
CA ASN A 70 -10.99 4.98 -16.53
C ASN A 70 -10.31 6.34 -16.84
N THR A 71 -8.99 6.38 -16.76
CA THR A 71 -8.20 7.59 -16.97
C THR A 71 -6.92 7.30 -17.76
N LYS A 72 -6.44 8.29 -18.52
CA LYS A 72 -5.19 8.21 -19.30
C LYS A 72 -4.03 8.96 -18.65
N LEU A 73 -4.14 9.24 -17.35
CA LEU A 73 -3.08 9.86 -16.58
C LEU A 73 -1.82 8.99 -16.57
N ALA A 74 -0.65 9.63 -16.68
CA ALA A 74 0.62 8.96 -16.46
C ALA A 74 0.75 8.52 -14.99
N ASP A 75 1.59 7.51 -14.73
CA ASP A 75 1.73 6.88 -13.40
C ASP A 75 1.94 7.86 -12.26
N ILE A 76 2.73 8.92 -12.47
CA ILE A 76 2.99 9.93 -11.45
C ILE A 76 1.70 10.65 -10.98
N TRP A 77 0.70 10.76 -11.86
CA TRP A 77 -0.58 11.38 -11.56
C TRP A 77 -1.61 10.38 -11.05
N LEU A 78 -1.40 9.08 -11.25
CA LEU A 78 -2.27 8.03 -10.69
C LEU A 78 -2.17 7.92 -9.17
N ILE A 79 -1.11 8.47 -8.58
CA ILE A 79 -0.97 8.51 -7.13
C ILE A 79 -2.17 9.19 -6.45
N PHE A 80 -2.76 10.23 -7.05
CA PHE A 80 -3.87 10.96 -6.43
C PHE A 80 -5.13 10.09 -6.26
N PRO A 81 -5.68 9.47 -7.33
CA PRO A 81 -6.84 8.59 -7.16
C PRO A 81 -6.50 7.30 -6.39
N TYR A 82 -5.30 6.73 -6.55
CA TYR A 82 -4.90 5.56 -5.78
C TYR A 82 -4.78 5.88 -4.28
N LEU A 83 -4.21 7.03 -3.92
CA LEU A 83 -4.10 7.47 -2.53
C LEU A 83 -5.47 7.66 -1.89
N LEU A 84 -6.42 8.28 -2.60
CA LEU A 84 -7.78 8.47 -2.09
C LEU A 84 -8.44 7.11 -1.78
N PHE A 85 -8.31 6.14 -2.68
CA PHE A 85 -8.83 4.79 -2.46
C PHE A 85 -8.21 4.12 -1.22
N LEU A 86 -6.88 4.23 -1.06
CA LEU A 86 -6.16 3.68 0.10
C LEU A 86 -6.56 4.38 1.41
N GLN A 87 -6.76 5.70 1.39
CA GLN A 87 -7.24 6.47 2.53
C GLN A 87 -8.65 6.02 2.96
N LEU A 88 -9.55 5.78 2.00
CA LEU A 88 -10.90 5.28 2.27
C LEU A 88 -10.84 3.91 2.95
N ILE A 89 -10.03 2.97 2.44
CA ILE A 89 -9.83 1.67 3.10
C ILE A 89 -9.33 1.84 4.53
N ALA A 90 -8.37 2.74 4.75
CA ALA A 90 -7.82 2.97 6.09
C ALA A 90 -8.87 3.50 7.08
N VAL A 91 -9.68 4.47 6.66
CA VAL A 91 -10.77 5.03 7.47
C VAL A 91 -11.83 3.97 7.76
N GLU A 92 -12.31 3.28 6.73
CA GLU A 92 -13.32 2.21 6.88
C GLU A 92 -12.81 1.07 7.77
N THR A 93 -11.54 0.69 7.64
CA THR A 93 -10.94 -0.34 8.50
C THR A 93 -10.86 0.13 9.95
N SER A 94 -10.50 1.40 10.20
CA SER A 94 -10.48 1.98 11.54
C SER A 94 -11.88 1.92 12.18
N LEU A 95 -12.90 2.37 11.44
CA LEU A 95 -14.30 2.34 11.89
C LEU A 95 -14.80 0.91 12.12
N PHE A 96 -14.49 -0.01 11.22
CA PHE A 96 -14.85 -1.43 11.34
C PHE A 96 -14.25 -2.09 12.59
N LEU A 97 -13.03 -1.68 12.98
CA LEU A 97 -12.36 -2.14 14.20
C LEU A 97 -12.81 -1.41 15.47
N GLY A 98 -13.76 -0.47 15.37
CA GLY A 98 -14.23 0.35 16.49
C GLY A 98 -13.22 1.39 16.97
N LEU A 99 -12.23 1.72 16.15
CA LEU A 99 -11.24 2.75 16.42
C LEU A 99 -11.73 4.10 15.89
N SER A 100 -11.31 5.20 16.53
CA SER A 100 -11.53 6.55 16.00
C SER A 100 -10.47 6.87 14.93
N PRO A 101 -10.84 7.18 13.67
CA PRO A 101 -9.88 7.61 12.66
C PRO A 101 -9.08 8.86 13.05
N ASP A 102 -9.67 9.75 13.87
CA ASP A 102 -9.02 10.99 14.31
C ASP A 102 -7.95 10.74 15.39
N ASN A 103 -8.16 9.72 16.22
CA ASN A 103 -7.20 9.29 17.23
C ASN A 103 -7.24 7.76 17.39
N PRO A 104 -6.56 7.01 16.50
CA PRO A 104 -6.59 5.54 16.51
C PRO A 104 -5.79 4.93 17.66
N CYS A 105 -5.00 5.73 18.39
CA CYS A 105 -4.17 5.30 19.51
C CYS A 105 -4.45 6.15 20.76
N PRO A 106 -5.60 5.95 21.45
CA PRO A 106 -5.94 6.73 22.64
C PRO A 106 -5.00 6.45 23.83
N THR A 107 -4.30 5.31 23.82
CA THR A 107 -3.27 4.97 24.81
C THR A 107 -2.02 5.86 24.72
N GLY A 108 -1.84 6.58 23.60
CA GLY A 108 -0.75 7.55 23.44
C GLY A 108 0.61 6.96 23.10
N GLU A 109 0.68 5.66 22.75
CA GLU A 109 1.90 5.01 22.24
C GLU A 109 2.36 5.64 20.92
N VAL A 110 1.39 6.07 20.09
CA VAL A 110 1.61 6.83 18.87
C VAL A 110 0.82 8.14 18.96
N ASN A 111 1.44 9.25 18.55
CA ASN A 111 0.86 10.59 18.67
C ASN A 111 0.90 11.32 17.33
N ARG A 112 -0.11 12.17 17.06
CA ARG A 112 -0.14 13.05 15.88
C ARG A 112 1.11 13.93 15.77
N VAL A 113 1.60 14.43 16.90
CA VAL A 113 2.89 15.12 17.01
C VAL A 113 3.80 14.21 17.79
N VAL A 114 4.97 13.90 17.23
CA VAL A 114 5.94 13.00 17.84
C VAL A 114 6.33 13.49 19.23
N LYS A 115 6.38 12.58 20.21
CA LYS A 115 6.79 12.84 21.59
C LYS A 115 7.97 11.93 21.94
N GLY A 116 8.80 12.36 22.89
CA GLY A 116 9.92 11.55 23.38
C GLY A 116 11.21 11.64 22.54
N VAL A 117 11.25 12.45 21.49
CA VAL A 117 12.46 12.65 20.68
C VAL A 117 13.37 13.70 21.31
N HIS A 118 14.58 13.29 21.70
CA HIS A 118 15.66 14.22 22.08
C HIS A 118 16.49 14.56 20.86
N ILE A 119 16.71 15.85 20.63
CA ILE A 119 17.62 16.35 19.59
C ILE A 119 18.97 16.59 20.25
N TYR A 120 19.97 15.80 19.86
CA TYR A 120 21.34 15.91 20.36
C TYR A 120 22.14 16.94 19.53
N PRO A 121 23.11 17.65 20.13
CA PRO A 121 23.93 18.61 19.41
C PRO A 121 24.82 17.91 18.37
N TYR A 122 24.88 18.48 17.17
CA TYR A 122 25.81 18.05 16.12
C TYR A 122 27.18 18.68 16.38
N MET A 123 28.21 17.85 16.59
CA MET A 123 29.60 18.32 16.66
C MET A 123 30.20 18.31 15.26
N GLN A 124 30.36 19.49 14.68
CA GLN A 124 31.06 19.65 13.42
C GLN A 124 32.56 19.40 13.65
N VAL A 125 33.11 18.39 12.96
CA VAL A 125 34.55 18.14 12.97
C VAL A 125 35.19 19.15 12.01
N GLU A 126 36.03 20.04 12.52
CA GLU A 126 36.88 20.91 11.69
C GLU A 126 37.85 20.02 10.88
N GLN A 127 37.87 20.22 9.57
CA GLN A 127 38.82 19.59 8.63
C GLN A 127 40.09 20.42 8.53
#